data_AF-X1EFG9-F1
#
_entry.id   AF-X1EFG9-F1
#
_cell.length_a   1.000
_cell.length_b   1.000
_cell.length_c   1.000
_cell.angle_alpha   90.00
_cell.angle_beta   90.00
_cell.angle_gamma   90.00
#
_symmetry.space_group_name_H-M   'P 1'
#
loop_
_entity.id
_entity.type
_entity.pdbx_description
1 polymer ?
#
loop_
_entity_poly.entity_id
_entity_poly.type
_entity_poly.pdbx_seq_one_letter_code
_entity_poly.pdbx_strand_id
1 'polypeptide(L)'
;MTIIWHTKNPTESVLDFGESIGDMERFRISALEKRHIVKLRNLKAGTLYHYKIPDFSTIIYNFTTAPSASTPFNFTAISDTHAGLDPSEYGAVIDAMTPYS
;
A
#
# COMPACT_ATOMS: atom_id res chain seq x y z
N MET A 1 4.78 9.13 1.85
CA MET A 1 3.99 7.90 1.69
C MET A 1 3.08 8.05 0.46
N THR A 2 2.83 6.99 -0.29
CA THR A 2 1.92 7.02 -1.45
C THR A 2 0.83 5.99 -1.25
N ILE A 3 -0.44 6.43 -1.27
CA ILE A 3 -1.61 5.55 -1.20
C ILE A 3 -2.15 5.38 -2.62
N ILE A 4 -2.33 4.14 -3.04
CA ILE A 4 -2.78 3.77 -4.39
C ILE A 4 -3.96 2.82 -4.26
N TRP A 5 -5.06 3.10 -4.96
CA TRP A 5 -6.20 2.21 -5.04
C TRP A 5 -6.88 2.32 -6.40
N HIS A 6 -7.75 1.35 -6.69
CA HIS A 6 -8.54 1.30 -7.91
C HIS A 6 -10.02 1.27 -7.59
N THR A 7 -10.80 1.90 -8.45
CA THR A 7 -12.27 1.90 -8.42
C THR A 7 -12.82 1.33 -9.74
N LYS A 8 -14.02 0.75 -9.69
CA LYS A 8 -14.66 0.18 -10.88
C LYS A 8 -15.03 1.26 -11.91
N ASN A 9 -15.53 2.38 -11.43
CA ASN A 9 -15.98 3.53 -12.22
C ASN A 9 -15.12 4.75 -11.90
N PRO A 10 -14.92 5.70 -12.83
CA PRO A 10 -14.17 6.91 -12.56
C PRO A 10 -14.82 7.72 -11.44
N THR A 11 -14.04 8.07 -10.40
CA THR A 11 -14.48 8.92 -9.29
C THR A 11 -13.40 9.92 -8.92
N GLU A 12 -13.74 10.90 -8.08
CA GLU A 12 -12.72 11.73 -7.43
C GLU A 12 -11.84 10.86 -6.51
N SER A 13 -10.64 11.34 -6.22
CA SER A 13 -9.80 10.73 -5.18
C SER A 13 -10.12 11.38 -3.84
N VAL A 14 -10.76 10.65 -2.93
CA VAL A 14 -11.06 11.12 -1.58
C VAL A 14 -10.35 10.21 -0.57
N LEU A 15 -9.65 10.82 0.39
CA LEU A 15 -8.91 10.12 1.43
C LEU A 15 -9.07 10.88 2.75
N ASP A 16 -9.52 10.20 3.80
CA ASP A 16 -9.44 10.74 5.16
C ASP A 16 -8.14 10.20 5.78
N PHE A 17 -7.30 11.07 6.35
CA PHE A 17 -5.96 10.74 6.83
C PHE A 17 -5.56 11.56 8.07
N GLY A 18 -4.91 10.94 9.05
CA GLY A 18 -4.44 11.64 10.26
C GLY A 18 -3.65 10.78 11.23
N GLU A 19 -3.08 11.39 12.27
CA GLU A 19 -2.33 10.69 13.34
C GLU A 19 -3.27 9.90 14.27
N SER A 20 -4.55 10.32 14.38
CA SER A 20 -5.57 9.64 15.18
C SER A 20 -6.84 9.38 14.37
N ILE A 21 -7.56 8.31 14.71
CA ILE A 21 -8.80 7.91 14.02
C ILE A 21 -9.90 8.97 14.14
N GLY A 22 -9.97 9.67 15.27
CA GLY A 22 -11.00 10.68 15.55
C GLY A 22 -10.75 12.04 14.90
N ASP A 23 -9.55 12.29 14.38
CA ASP A 23 -9.10 13.58 13.88
C ASP A 23 -8.35 13.42 12.55
N MET A 24 -9.00 12.75 11.60
CA MET A 24 -8.48 12.59 10.25
C MET A 24 -8.97 13.75 9.36
N GLU A 25 -8.04 14.38 8.66
CA GLU A 25 -8.35 15.41 7.66
C GLU A 25 -8.76 14.77 6.33
N ARG A 26 -9.68 15.45 5.62
CA ARG A 26 -10.14 15.00 4.30
C ARG A 26 -9.35 15.66 3.18
N PHE A 27 -8.68 14.83 2.38
CA PHE A 27 -8.05 15.21 1.13
C PHE A 27 -8.97 14.86 -0.04
N ARG A 28 -9.04 15.77 -1.03
CA ARG A 28 -9.80 15.56 -2.26
C ARG A 28 -8.99 16.00 -3.48
N ILE A 29 -9.00 15.18 -4.51
CA ILE A 29 -8.51 15.51 -5.85
C ILE A 29 -9.67 15.30 -6.81
N SER A 30 -10.14 16.39 -7.43
CA SER A 30 -11.39 16.40 -8.22
C SER A 30 -11.31 15.72 -9.58
N ALA A 31 -10.11 15.33 -10.03
CA ALA A 31 -9.97 14.57 -11.27
C ALA A 31 -10.66 13.20 -11.14
N LEU A 32 -11.47 12.85 -12.15
CA LEU A 32 -12.19 11.58 -12.19
C LEU A 32 -11.28 10.50 -12.78
N GLU A 33 -10.83 9.58 -11.94
CA GLU A 33 -9.87 8.55 -12.29
C GLU A 33 -10.37 7.17 -11.83
N LYS A 34 -9.89 6.11 -12.49
CA LYS A 34 -10.05 4.73 -11.98
C LYS A 34 -8.86 4.29 -11.13
N ARG A 35 -7.70 4.89 -11.36
CA ARG A 35 -6.46 4.64 -10.61
C ARG A 35 -6.11 5.90 -9.84
N HIS A 36 -6.29 5.85 -8.54
CA HIS A 36 -6.06 6.98 -7.65
C HIS A 36 -4.66 6.90 -7.05
N ILE A 37 -3.97 8.02 -7.00
CA ILE A 37 -2.62 8.13 -6.41
C ILE A 37 -2.59 9.37 -5.53
N VAL A 38 -2.52 9.17 -4.21
CA VAL A 38 -2.42 10.26 -3.24
C VAL A 38 -1.03 10.24 -2.61
N LYS A 39 -0.29 11.35 -2.76
CA LYS A 39 1.06 11.54 -2.19
C LYS A 39 0.97 12.33 -0.89
N LEU A 40 1.21 11.66 0.22
CA LEU A 40 1.26 12.24 1.56
C LEU A 40 2.68 12.75 1.86
N ARG A 41 2.78 14.02 2.24
CA ARG A 41 4.02 14.77 2.48
C ARG A 41 4.08 15.28 3.92
N ASN A 42 5.25 15.77 4.33
CA ASN A 42 5.48 16.40 5.64
C ASN A 42 5.08 15.52 6.83
N LEU A 43 5.26 14.21 6.70
CA LEU A 43 4.97 13.25 7.76
C LEU A 43 6.13 13.19 8.76
N LYS A 44 5.80 13.07 10.04
CA LYS A 44 6.80 12.85 11.10
C LYS A 44 7.39 11.45 10.97
N ALA A 45 8.67 11.29 11.28
CA ALA A 45 9.34 9.99 11.27
C ALA A 45 8.84 9.10 12.42
N GLY A 46 8.85 7.78 12.24
CA GLY A 46 8.45 6.80 13.25
C GLY A 46 7.03 6.98 13.81
N THR A 47 6.13 7.61 13.05
CA THR A 47 4.80 8.01 13.51
C THR A 47 3.73 7.13 12.86
N LEU A 48 2.80 6.63 13.67
CA LEU A 48 1.63 5.88 13.22
C LEU A 48 0.61 6.84 12.63
N TYR A 49 0.18 6.55 11.41
CA TYR A 49 -0.90 7.26 10.75
C TYR A 49 -2.02 6.30 10.37
N HIS A 50 -3.23 6.85 10.33
CA HIS A 50 -4.46 6.17 9.96
C HIS A 50 -5.02 6.77 8.68
N TYR A 51 -5.65 5.95 7.85
CA TYR A 51 -6.37 6.42 6.68
C TYR A 51 -7.59 5.55 6.34
N LYS A 52 -8.56 6.15 5.67
CA LYS A 52 -9.66 5.43 5.02
C LYS A 52 -9.97 6.07 3.68
N ILE A 53 -10.53 5.27 2.78
CA ILE A 53 -11.05 5.72 1.48
C ILE A 53 -12.58 5.81 1.65
N PRO A 54 -13.13 7.03 1.88
CA PRO A 54 -14.56 7.20 2.16
C PRO A 54 -15.43 6.65 1.03
N ASP A 55 -16.66 6.26 1.34
CA ASP A 55 -17.67 5.71 0.42
C ASP A 55 -17.33 4.34 -0.21
N PHE A 56 -16.06 3.92 -0.19
CA PHE A 56 -15.60 2.63 -0.72
C PHE A 56 -15.26 1.61 0.36
N SER A 57 -14.89 2.06 1.56
CA SER A 57 -14.51 1.15 2.65
C SER A 57 -14.87 1.72 4.01
N THR A 58 -15.36 0.85 4.89
CA THR A 58 -15.50 1.12 6.33
C THR A 58 -14.23 0.78 7.11
N ILE A 59 -13.24 0.15 6.46
CA ILE A 59 -11.98 -0.25 7.09
C ILE A 59 -11.09 0.98 7.24
N ILE A 60 -10.52 1.11 8.43
CA ILE A 60 -9.45 2.06 8.71
C ILE A 60 -8.13 1.30 8.61
N TYR A 61 -7.32 1.72 7.65
CA TYR A 61 -5.98 1.21 7.45
C TYR A 61 -4.98 2.07 8.22
N ASN A 62 -3.79 1.55 8.46
CA ASN A 62 -2.73 2.30 9.11
C ASN A 62 -1.36 1.96 8.52
N PHE A 63 -0.41 2.85 8.73
CA PHE A 63 1.00 2.62 8.45
C PHE A 63 1.84 3.43 9.44
N THR A 64 3.03 2.93 9.75
CA THR A 64 4.05 3.69 10.49
C THR A 64 5.09 4.19 9.50
N THR A 65 5.41 5.48 9.55
CA THR A 65 6.51 6.01 8.75
C THR A 65 7.84 5.41 9.18
N ALA A 66 8.82 5.37 8.26
CA ALA A 66 10.17 4.96 8.60
C ALA A 66 10.70 5.77 9.79
N PRO A 67 11.48 5.16 10.69
CA PRO A 67 12.09 5.88 11.80
C PRO A 67 13.09 6.92 11.27
N SER A 68 13.56 7.80 12.15
CA SER A 68 14.60 8.77 11.82
C SER A 68 15.86 8.07 11.31
N ALA A 69 16.62 8.76 10.46
CA ALA A 69 17.89 8.25 9.95
C ALA A 69 18.78 7.72 11.08
N SER A 70 19.55 6.67 10.79
CA SER A 70 20.42 5.97 11.75
C SER A 70 19.71 5.19 12.86
N THR A 71 18.37 5.10 12.84
CA THR A 71 17.62 4.17 13.69
C THR A 71 17.58 2.79 13.01
N PRO A 72 17.94 1.70 13.71
CA PRO A 72 17.79 0.35 13.16
C PRO A 72 16.35 0.07 12.72
N PHE A 73 16.19 -0.61 11.60
CA PHE A 73 14.88 -1.05 11.11
C PHE A 73 15.01 -2.44 10.50
N ASN A 74 13.89 -3.16 10.48
CA ASN A 74 13.80 -4.47 9.86
C ASN A 74 13.18 -4.32 8.47
N PHE A 75 13.69 -5.07 7.51
CA PHE A 75 13.03 -5.26 6.23
C PHE A 75 12.92 -6.75 5.94
N THR A 76 11.88 -7.12 5.23
CA THR A 76 11.71 -8.47 4.68
C THR A 76 11.85 -8.37 3.18
N ALA A 77 12.74 -9.18 2.61
CA ALA A 77 12.83 -9.38 1.17
C ALA A 77 12.03 -10.64 0.80
N ILE A 78 11.11 -10.51 -0.14
CA ILE A 78 10.27 -11.61 -0.63
C ILE A 78 10.36 -11.61 -2.16
N SER A 79 10.61 -12.77 -2.76
CA SER A 79 10.57 -13.02 -4.21
C SER A 79 9.55 -14.10 -4.55
N ASP A 80 9.25 -14.26 -5.84
CA ASP A 80 8.47 -15.38 -6.37
C ASP A 80 7.09 -15.55 -5.71
N THR A 81 6.45 -14.44 -5.33
CA THR A 81 5.14 -14.40 -4.66
C THR A 81 3.98 -14.73 -5.61
N HIS A 82 4.16 -15.71 -6.51
CA HIS A 82 3.12 -16.18 -7.42
C HIS A 82 1.82 -16.32 -6.63
N ALA A 83 0.80 -15.54 -7.02
CA ALA A 83 -0.51 -15.60 -6.40
C ALA A 83 -0.97 -17.05 -6.54
N GLY A 84 -1.10 -17.76 -5.42
CA GLY A 84 -1.14 -19.23 -5.36
C GLY A 84 -1.83 -19.86 -6.57
N LEU A 85 -1.02 -20.34 -7.51
CA LEU A 85 -1.48 -21.21 -8.57
C LEU A 85 -1.65 -22.63 -7.99
N ASP A 86 -2.50 -23.42 -8.63
CA ASP A 86 -2.72 -24.83 -8.32
C ASP A 86 -1.36 -25.56 -8.23
N PRO A 87 -1.10 -26.39 -7.19
CA PRO A 87 0.15 -27.15 -7.05
C PRO A 87 0.55 -27.99 -8.28
N SER A 88 -0.38 -28.30 -9.19
CA SER A 88 -0.11 -28.99 -10.46
C SER A 88 0.72 -28.19 -11.47
N GLU A 89 0.85 -26.87 -11.32
CA GLU A 89 1.66 -26.02 -12.20
C GLU A 89 3.14 -25.93 -11.76
N TYR A 90 3.50 -26.56 -10.62
CA TYR A 90 4.85 -26.48 -10.02
C TYR A 90 5.91 -27.33 -10.73
N GLY A 91 5.50 -28.33 -11.53
CA GLY A 91 6.43 -29.24 -12.21
C GLY A 91 7.38 -28.56 -13.20
N ALA A 92 7.00 -27.40 -13.75
CA ALA A 92 7.80 -26.68 -14.74
C ALA A 92 8.86 -25.74 -14.14
N VAL A 93 8.73 -25.34 -12.87
CA VAL A 93 9.62 -24.34 -12.24
C VAL A 93 10.90 -24.98 -11.68
N ILE A 94 10.84 -26.23 -11.23
CA ILE A 94 12.01 -26.93 -10.67
C ILE A 94 13.05 -27.25 -11.77
N ASP A 95 12.64 -27.54 -13.00
CA ASP A 95 13.58 -27.80 -14.11
C ASP A 95 14.36 -26.55 -14.56
N ALA A 96 13.82 -25.35 -14.33
CA ALA A 96 14.47 -24.08 -14.67
C ALA A 96 15.50 -23.60 -13.62
N MET A 97 15.58 -24.25 -12.46
CA MET A 97 16.50 -23.88 -11.36
C MET A 97 17.79 -24.71 -11.33
N THR A 98 18.08 -25.51 -12.36
CA THR A 98 19.42 -26.08 -12.49
C THR A 98 20.42 -24.96 -12.82
N PRO A 99 21.48 -24.75 -12.01
CA PRO A 99 22.48 -23.75 -12.31
C PRO A 99 23.17 -24.10 -13.63
N TYR A 100 23.38 -23.11 -14.51
CA TYR A 100 24.32 -23.27 -15.62
C TYR A 100 25.68 -23.70 -15.04
N SER A 101 26.19 -24.85 -15.53
CA SER A 101 27.54 -25.35 -15.21
C SER A 101 28.61 -24.66 -16.06
#